data_AF-A0AAW0D5H3-F1
#
_entry.id   AF-A0AAW0D5H3-F1
#
_cell.length_a   1.000
_cell.length_b   1.000
_cell.length_c   1.000
_cell.angle_alpha   90.00
_cell.angle_beta   90.00
_cell.angle_gamma   90.00
#
_symmetry.space_group_name_H-M   'P 1'
#
loop_
_entity.id
_entity.type
_entity.pdbx_description
1 polymer ?
#
loop_
_entity_poly.entity_id
_entity_poly.type
_entity_poly.pdbx_seq_one_letter_code
_entity_poly.pdbx_strand_id
1 'polypeptide(L)'
;MSPNLTVPELLLVTACIQLLVYGGNTVLFGVSMFLLQRRKGERGNVYHTIMTVLLFVFITIEATLNTLQAVAAMRMTTKGQTINGVDASASNTVNLIVLQLVVMTSFAILANRCYHIWNRSLKIIALPTLMVFGETIIFYALVVPAYVHAPRHLVKGTDSPEYTEALDRQKTSDIVAALLSMLADTLLTILIGNIFLTLGISM
;
A
#
# COMPACT_ATOMS: atom_id res chain seq x y z
N MET A 1 25.29 8.45 -24.91
CA MET A 1 25.63 9.37 -23.81
C MET A 1 24.32 9.67 -23.09
N SER A 2 23.97 8.88 -22.07
CA SER A 2 22.70 9.06 -21.36
C SER A 2 22.83 10.28 -20.45
N PRO A 3 21.94 11.28 -20.53
CA PRO A 3 21.96 12.39 -19.60
C PRO A 3 21.69 11.83 -18.20
N ASN A 4 22.67 11.96 -17.31
CA ASN A 4 22.51 11.59 -15.91
C ASN A 4 21.52 12.60 -15.30
N LEU A 5 20.27 12.17 -15.09
CA LEU A 5 19.27 12.97 -14.40
C LEU A 5 19.79 13.34 -13.02
N THR A 6 19.68 14.61 -12.66
CA THR A 6 20.04 15.04 -11.32
C THR A 6 18.99 14.55 -10.32
N VAL A 7 19.41 14.23 -9.08
CA VAL A 7 18.51 13.77 -8.00
C VAL A 7 17.24 14.65 -7.84
N PRO A 8 17.29 16.00 -7.87
CA PRO A 8 16.08 16.82 -7.76
C PRO A 8 15.11 16.66 -8.94
N GLU A 9 15.60 16.46 -10.17
CA GLU A 9 14.76 16.20 -11.33
C GLU A 9 14.03 14.86 -11.19
N LEU A 10 14.72 13.83 -10.69
CA LEU A 10 14.12 12.52 -10.44
C LEU A 10 13.02 12.58 -9.38
N LEU A 11 13.23 13.33 -8.29
CA LEU A 11 12.23 13.55 -7.24
C LEU A 11 11.00 14.28 -7.77
N LEU A 12 11.20 15.31 -8.60
CA LEU A 12 10.12 16.05 -9.23
C LEU A 12 9.30 15.17 -10.16
N VAL A 13 9.96 14.40 -11.04
CA VAL A 13 9.28 13.47 -11.96
C VAL A 13 8.46 12.44 -11.18
N THR A 14 9.04 11.87 -10.13
CA THR A 14 8.35 10.91 -9.25
C THR A 14 7.11 11.54 -8.61
N ALA A 15 7.22 12.76 -8.06
CA ALA A 15 6.09 13.47 -7.47
C ALA A 15 4.98 13.78 -8.50
N CYS A 16 5.34 14.19 -9.71
CA CYS A 16 4.38 14.43 -10.79
C CYS A 16 3.63 13.17 -11.21
N ILE A 17 4.35 12.04 -11.38
CA ILE A 17 3.74 10.75 -11.70
C ILE A 17 2.79 10.34 -10.59
N GLN A 18 3.20 10.47 -9.33
CA GLN A 18 2.37 10.12 -8.19
C GLN A 18 1.08 10.96 -8.13
N LEU A 19 1.18 12.28 -8.36
CA LEU A 19 0.02 13.17 -8.39
C LEU A 19 -0.96 12.80 -9.53
N LEU A 20 -0.41 12.44 -10.70
CA LEU A 20 -1.20 12.03 -11.86
C LEU A 20 -1.95 10.72 -11.60
N VAL A 21 -1.25 9.71 -11.06
CA VAL A 21 -1.84 8.42 -10.68
C VAL A 21 -2.91 8.62 -9.60
N TYR A 22 -2.66 9.46 -8.60
CA TYR A 22 -3.63 9.79 -7.55
C TYR A 22 -4.89 10.49 -8.12
N GLY A 23 -4.72 11.42 -9.07
CA GLY A 23 -5.84 12.05 -9.77
C GLY A 23 -6.69 11.02 -10.52
N GLY A 24 -6.05 10.07 -11.22
CA GLY A 24 -6.75 8.95 -11.86
C GLY A 24 -7.54 8.09 -10.87
N ASN A 25 -6.94 7.74 -9.73
CA ASN A 25 -7.62 7.00 -8.65
C ASN A 25 -8.83 7.75 -8.10
N THR A 26 -8.74 9.08 -7.98
CA THR A 26 -9.85 9.92 -7.51
C THR A 26 -11.04 9.88 -8.49
N VAL A 27 -10.76 9.95 -9.80
CA VAL A 27 -11.81 9.82 -10.83
C VAL A 27 -12.44 8.42 -10.79
N LEU A 28 -11.64 7.36 -10.72
CA LEU A 28 -12.13 5.98 -10.61
C LEU A 28 -12.98 5.76 -9.36
N PHE A 29 -12.59 6.33 -8.23
CA PHE A 29 -13.37 6.32 -6.99
C PHE A 29 -14.73 7.01 -7.19
N GLY A 30 -14.73 8.21 -7.78
CA GLY A 30 -15.97 8.95 -8.08
C GLY A 30 -16.92 8.17 -8.98
N VAL A 31 -16.40 7.57 -10.07
CA VAL A 31 -17.19 6.72 -10.97
C VAL A 31 -17.72 5.49 -10.24
N SER A 32 -16.90 4.83 -9.43
CA SER A 32 -17.30 3.65 -8.66
C SER A 32 -18.42 3.98 -7.67
N MET A 33 -18.31 5.09 -6.94
CA MET A 33 -19.34 5.57 -6.02
C MET A 33 -20.63 5.96 -6.76
N PHE A 34 -20.52 6.63 -7.91
CA PHE A 34 -21.69 6.95 -8.74
C PHE A 34 -22.44 5.70 -9.21
N LEU A 35 -21.70 4.66 -9.65
CA LEU A 35 -22.28 3.38 -10.04
C LEU A 35 -22.92 2.64 -8.86
N LEU A 36 -22.26 2.64 -7.69
CA LEU A 36 -22.79 2.05 -6.45
C LEU A 36 -24.07 2.73 -5.99
N GLN A 37 -24.14 4.06 -6.07
CA GLN A 37 -25.34 4.83 -5.73
C GLN A 37 -26.52 4.59 -6.69
N ARG A 38 -26.23 4.37 -7.98
CA ARG A 38 -27.28 4.01 -8.96
C ARG A 38 -27.84 2.60 -8.75
N ARG A 39 -27.08 1.68 -8.16
CA ARG A 39 -27.53 0.31 -7.87
C ARG A 39 -28.41 0.31 -6.62
N LYS A 40 -29.68 0.67 -6.81
CA LYS A 40 -30.67 1.02 -5.76
C LYS A 40 -31.24 -0.15 -4.93
N GLY A 41 -30.55 -1.28 -4.80
CA GLY A 41 -31.08 -2.44 -4.10
C GLY A 41 -29.98 -3.33 -3.55
N GLU A 42 -30.17 -3.72 -2.28
CA GLU A 42 -29.44 -4.71 -1.48
C GLU A 42 -28.56 -4.14 -0.37
N ARG A 43 -28.82 -4.62 0.86
CA ARG A 43 -28.10 -4.29 2.11
C ARG A 43 -26.58 -4.50 2.03
N GLY A 44 -26.08 -5.22 1.02
CA GLY A 44 -24.64 -5.36 0.74
C GLY A 44 -23.94 -4.09 0.24
N ASN A 45 -24.70 -3.07 -0.19
CA ASN A 45 -24.11 -1.84 -0.74
C ASN A 45 -23.43 -0.96 0.32
N VAL A 46 -23.95 -0.94 1.56
CA VAL A 46 -23.43 -0.05 2.62
C VAL A 46 -22.01 -0.44 3.05
N TYR A 47 -21.76 -1.73 3.26
CA TYR A 47 -20.41 -2.20 3.63
C TYR A 47 -19.40 -1.93 2.51
N HIS A 48 -19.77 -2.20 1.25
CA HIS A 48 -18.91 -1.93 0.09
C HIS A 48 -18.60 -0.45 -0.03
N THR A 49 -19.59 0.41 0.21
CA THR A 49 -19.43 1.86 0.22
C THR A 49 -18.48 2.32 1.34
N ILE A 50 -18.66 1.85 2.57
CA ILE A 50 -17.82 2.22 3.72
C ILE A 50 -16.36 1.82 3.47
N MET A 51 -16.11 0.58 3.06
CA MET A 51 -14.74 0.11 2.80
C MET A 51 -14.08 0.86 1.65
N THR A 52 -14.82 1.16 0.57
CA THR A 52 -14.30 1.93 -0.56
C THR A 52 -13.95 3.36 -0.14
N VAL A 53 -14.76 4.00 0.72
CA VAL A 53 -14.46 5.32 1.27
C VAL A 53 -13.23 5.29 2.19
N LEU A 54 -13.12 4.28 3.08
CA LEU A 54 -11.95 4.11 3.94
C LEU A 54 -10.67 3.94 3.12
N LEU A 55 -10.71 3.09 2.09
CA LEU A 55 -9.58 2.89 1.18
C LEU A 55 -9.16 4.21 0.51
N PHE A 56 -10.13 5.01 0.05
CA PHE A 56 -9.85 6.32 -0.56
C PHE A 56 -9.22 7.31 0.43
N VAL A 57 -9.69 7.34 1.68
CA VAL A 57 -9.09 8.16 2.75
C VAL A 57 -7.64 7.75 3.01
N PHE A 58 -7.36 6.44 3.13
CA PHE A 58 -6.00 5.96 3.37
C PHE A 58 -5.05 6.30 2.22
N ILE A 59 -5.46 6.07 0.97
CA ILE A 59 -4.66 6.43 -0.22
C ILE A 59 -4.40 7.95 -0.25
N THR A 60 -5.37 8.77 0.16
CA THR A 60 -5.19 10.22 0.23
C THR A 60 -4.18 10.65 1.29
N ILE A 61 -4.22 10.02 2.47
CA ILE A 61 -3.23 10.26 3.53
C ILE A 61 -1.84 9.85 3.05
N GLU A 62 -1.70 8.67 2.45
CA GLU A 62 -0.43 8.15 1.92
C GLU A 62 0.15 9.07 0.84
N ALA A 63 -0.67 9.49 -0.14
CA ALA A 63 -0.26 10.42 -1.19
C ALA A 63 0.21 11.77 -0.60
N THR A 64 -0.47 12.26 0.44
CA THR A 64 -0.10 13.50 1.13
C THR A 64 1.25 13.36 1.86
N LEU A 65 1.45 12.25 2.58
CA LEU A 65 2.69 11.97 3.30
C LEU A 65 3.89 11.83 2.34
N ASN A 66 3.72 11.07 1.26
CA ASN A 66 4.75 10.91 0.23
C ASN A 66 5.09 12.25 -0.44
N THR A 67 4.09 13.08 -0.75
CA THR A 67 4.32 14.42 -1.31
C THR A 67 5.07 15.31 -0.32
N LEU A 68 4.71 15.26 0.97
CA LEU A 68 5.39 16.02 2.02
C LEU A 68 6.86 15.61 2.15
N GLN A 69 7.15 14.30 2.10
CA GLN A 69 8.52 13.77 2.13
C GLN A 69 9.33 14.19 0.89
N ALA A 70 8.74 14.13 -0.30
CA ALA A 70 9.39 14.56 -1.53
C ALA A 70 9.74 16.06 -1.48
N VAL A 71 8.80 16.91 -1.02
CA VAL A 71 9.05 18.35 -0.84
C VAL A 71 10.12 18.61 0.23
N ALA A 72 10.11 17.85 1.33
CA ALA A 72 11.11 17.97 2.37
C ALA A 72 12.52 17.63 1.85
N ALA A 73 12.64 16.53 1.09
CA ALA A 73 13.89 16.10 0.47
C ALA A 73 14.41 17.15 -0.53
N MET A 74 13.54 17.69 -1.40
CA MET A 74 13.92 18.74 -2.35
C MET A 74 14.41 20.02 -1.65
N ARG A 75 13.82 20.39 -0.51
CA ARG A 75 14.27 21.57 0.26
C ARG A 75 15.63 21.37 0.90
N MET A 76 15.90 20.19 1.45
CA MET A 76 17.20 19.87 2.03
C MET A 76 18.31 19.90 0.96
N THR A 77 18.06 19.34 -0.22
CA THR A 77 19.05 19.30 -1.31
C THR A 77 19.30 20.67 -1.94
N THR A 78 18.26 21.51 -2.06
CA THR A 78 18.38 22.81 -2.75
C THR A 78 18.88 23.94 -1.84
N LYS A 79 18.50 23.95 -0.56
CA LYS A 79 18.80 25.07 0.35
C LYS A 79 19.76 24.71 1.48
N GLY A 80 20.12 23.43 1.64
CA GLY A 80 20.92 22.96 2.78
C GLY A 80 20.27 23.20 4.14
N GLN A 81 18.98 23.57 4.17
CA GLN A 81 18.23 23.87 5.38
C GLN A 81 17.48 22.63 5.84
N THR A 82 17.75 22.20 7.07
CA THR A 82 16.91 21.25 7.79
C THR A 82 15.58 21.91 8.12
N ILE A 83 14.47 21.25 7.79
CA ILE A 83 13.14 21.75 8.11
C ILE A 83 12.91 21.46 9.60
N ASN A 84 13.08 22.47 10.46
CA ASN A 84 12.72 22.37 11.86
C ASN A 84 11.21 22.10 11.97
N GLY A 85 10.85 20.92 12.46
CA GLY A 85 9.47 20.55 12.79
C GLY A 85 8.89 19.34 12.05
N VAL A 86 9.59 18.76 11.07
CA VAL A 86 9.15 17.50 10.43
C VAL A 86 10.13 16.39 10.81
N ASP A 87 9.71 15.53 11.73
CA ASP A 87 10.44 14.31 12.04
C ASP A 87 10.25 13.32 10.87
N ALA A 88 11.26 13.24 10.01
CA ALA A 88 11.26 12.37 8.84
C ALA A 88 11.10 10.89 9.21
N SER A 89 11.59 10.48 10.38
CA SER A 89 11.43 9.11 10.85
C SER A 89 9.97 8.82 11.21
N ALA A 90 9.34 9.69 12.00
CA ALA A 90 7.93 9.55 12.35
C ALA A 90 7.03 9.56 11.11
N SER A 91 7.30 10.45 10.14
CA SER A 91 6.54 10.50 8.88
C SER A 91 6.67 9.19 8.09
N ASN A 92 7.87 8.60 8.03
CA ASN A 92 8.07 7.34 7.32
C ASN A 92 7.36 6.16 8.01
N THR A 93 7.41 6.10 9.35
CA THR A 93 6.67 5.08 10.10
C THR A 93 5.16 5.19 9.88
N VAL A 94 4.60 6.40 9.88
CA VAL A 94 3.18 6.60 9.60
C VAL A 94 2.86 6.17 8.17
N ASN A 95 3.71 6.51 7.19
CA ASN A 95 3.51 6.10 5.80
C ASN A 95 3.45 4.57 5.65
N LEU A 96 4.39 3.86 6.28
CA LEU A 96 4.43 2.40 6.31
C LEU A 96 3.18 1.77 6.92
N ILE A 97 2.69 2.33 8.04
CA ILE A 97 1.46 1.87 8.69
C ILE A 97 0.24 2.10 7.78
N VAL A 98 0.15 3.28 7.15
CA VAL A 98 -0.95 3.62 6.25
C VAL A 98 -0.95 2.69 5.03
N LEU A 99 0.22 2.44 4.44
CA LEU A 99 0.37 1.51 3.31
C LEU A 99 -0.13 0.10 3.69
N GLN A 100 0.22 -0.40 4.88
CA GLN A 100 -0.27 -1.69 5.36
C GLN A 100 -1.79 -1.71 5.55
N LEU A 101 -2.38 -0.61 6.05
CA LEU A 101 -3.83 -0.47 6.18
C LEU A 101 -4.54 -0.46 4.82
N VAL A 102 -3.94 0.14 3.79
CA VAL A 102 -4.46 0.10 2.41
C VAL A 102 -4.50 -1.34 1.91
N VAL A 103 -3.42 -2.10 2.06
CA VAL A 103 -3.35 -3.52 1.64
C VAL A 103 -4.41 -4.34 2.36
N MET A 104 -4.53 -4.19 3.68
CA MET A 104 -5.53 -4.86 4.50
C MET A 104 -6.97 -4.53 4.08
N THR A 105 -7.26 -3.26 3.80
CA THR A 105 -8.58 -2.81 3.39
C THR A 105 -8.93 -3.35 2.00
N SER A 106 -7.97 -3.33 1.07
CA SER A 106 -8.13 -3.93 -0.26
C SER A 106 -8.48 -5.42 -0.13
N PHE A 107 -7.70 -6.16 0.64
CA PHE A 107 -7.94 -7.58 0.85
C PHE A 107 -9.31 -7.85 1.51
N ALA A 108 -9.73 -7.04 2.49
CA ALA A 108 -11.04 -7.17 3.12
C ALA A 108 -12.19 -6.99 2.10
N ILE A 109 -12.05 -6.04 1.16
CA ILE A 109 -13.04 -5.82 0.09
C ILE A 109 -13.13 -7.06 -0.82
N LEU A 110 -11.99 -7.62 -1.23
CA LEU A 110 -11.94 -8.81 -2.08
C LEU A 110 -12.48 -10.04 -1.34
N ALA A 111 -12.05 -10.25 -0.09
CA ALA A 111 -12.53 -11.35 0.76
C ALA A 111 -14.04 -11.28 0.97
N ASN A 112 -14.61 -10.09 1.20
CA ASN A 112 -16.06 -9.91 1.32
C ASN A 112 -16.81 -10.28 0.03
N ARG A 113 -16.27 -9.93 -1.15
CA ARG A 113 -16.86 -10.35 -2.43
C ARG A 113 -16.77 -11.86 -2.64
N CYS A 114 -15.62 -12.46 -2.37
CA CYS A 114 -15.43 -13.91 -2.45
C CYS A 114 -16.37 -14.65 -1.49
N TYR A 115 -16.59 -14.12 -0.28
CA TYR A 115 -17.51 -14.69 0.70
C TYR A 115 -18.95 -14.77 0.20
N HIS A 116 -19.40 -13.73 -0.49
CA HIS A 116 -20.75 -13.70 -1.05
C HIS A 116 -20.89 -14.63 -2.27
N ILE A 117 -19.86 -14.72 -3.11
CA ILE A 117 -19.86 -15.58 -4.30
C ILE A 117 -19.85 -17.07 -3.91
N TRP A 118 -19.06 -17.44 -2.89
CA TRP A 118 -18.86 -18.85 -2.51
C TRP A 118 -19.91 -19.38 -1.51
N ASN A 119 -21.12 -18.81 -1.52
CA ASN A 119 -22.23 -19.24 -0.67
C ASN A 119 -21.82 -19.44 0.82
N ARG A 120 -21.03 -18.52 1.36
CA ARG A 120 -20.53 -18.52 2.76
C ARG A 120 -19.57 -19.65 3.16
N SER A 121 -18.97 -20.40 2.24
CA SER A 121 -17.99 -21.43 2.63
C SER A 121 -16.64 -20.81 3.05
N LEU A 122 -16.42 -20.67 4.36
CA LEU A 122 -15.21 -20.04 4.93
C LEU A 122 -13.89 -20.77 4.62
N LYS A 123 -13.94 -22.07 4.30
CA LYS A 123 -12.74 -22.91 4.09
C LYS A 123 -11.83 -22.39 2.98
N ILE A 124 -12.40 -21.82 1.93
CA ILE A 124 -11.65 -21.38 0.74
C ILE A 124 -11.04 -19.99 0.94
N ILE A 125 -11.69 -19.15 1.76
CA ILE A 125 -11.22 -17.80 2.08
C ILE A 125 -10.17 -17.83 3.18
N ALA A 126 -10.19 -18.86 4.05
CA ALA A 126 -9.25 -19.03 5.15
C ALA A 126 -7.79 -18.99 4.69
N LEU A 127 -7.46 -19.60 3.54
CA LEU A 127 -6.09 -19.67 3.03
C LEU A 127 -5.53 -18.29 2.65
N PRO A 128 -6.14 -17.50 1.77
CA PRO A 128 -5.63 -16.17 1.45
C PRO A 128 -5.70 -15.21 2.64
N THR A 129 -6.70 -15.33 3.54
CA THR A 129 -6.71 -14.52 4.78
C THR A 129 -5.49 -14.84 5.64
N LEU A 130 -5.16 -16.12 5.84
CA LEU A 130 -4.04 -16.52 6.69
C LEU A 130 -2.70 -16.07 6.11
N MET A 131 -2.57 -16.05 4.78
CA MET A 131 -1.40 -15.55 4.09
C MET A 131 -1.19 -14.05 4.33
N VAL A 132 -2.23 -13.23 4.18
CA VAL A 132 -2.19 -11.77 4.41
C VAL A 132 -2.00 -11.43 5.89
N PHE A 133 -2.60 -12.21 6.80
CA PHE A 133 -2.32 -12.10 8.23
C PHE A 133 -0.85 -12.42 8.54
N GLY A 134 -0.29 -13.47 7.94
CA GLY A 134 1.11 -13.84 8.08
C GLY A 134 2.05 -12.72 7.63
N GLU A 135 1.79 -12.15 6.44
CA GLU A 135 2.54 -11.00 5.93
C GLU A 135 2.50 -9.82 6.90
N THR A 136 1.33 -9.53 7.47
CA THR A 136 1.16 -8.41 8.40
C THR A 136 1.87 -8.64 9.72
N ILE A 137 1.83 -9.86 10.25
CA ILE A 137 2.57 -10.21 11.46
C ILE A 137 4.07 -10.04 11.20
N ILE A 138 4.59 -10.53 10.08
CA ILE A 138 5.99 -10.38 9.70
C ILE A 138 6.36 -8.89 9.59
N PHE A 139 5.52 -8.10 8.93
CA PHE A 139 5.71 -6.66 8.78
C PHE A 139 5.78 -5.93 10.13
N TYR A 140 4.80 -6.14 11.02
CA TYR A 140 4.80 -5.50 12.34
C TYR A 140 5.88 -6.03 13.28
N ALA A 141 6.28 -7.30 13.15
CA ALA A 141 7.30 -7.89 14.02
C ALA A 141 8.73 -7.53 13.60
N LEU A 142 9.00 -7.39 12.30
CA LEU A 142 10.36 -7.17 11.78
C LEU A 142 10.60 -5.72 11.33
N VAL A 143 9.65 -5.14 10.58
CA VAL A 143 9.86 -3.85 9.91
C VAL A 143 9.63 -2.69 10.88
N VAL A 144 8.53 -2.70 11.63
CA VAL A 144 8.20 -1.59 12.55
C VAL A 144 9.26 -1.39 13.65
N PRO A 145 9.76 -2.44 14.34
CA PRO A 145 10.76 -2.26 15.38
C PRO A 145 12.10 -1.78 14.82
N ALA A 146 12.48 -2.22 13.63
CA ALA A 146 13.69 -1.72 12.95
C ALA A 146 13.59 -0.20 12.71
N TYR A 147 12.43 0.29 12.26
CA TYR A 147 12.20 1.72 12.06
C TYR A 147 12.11 2.52 13.36
N VAL A 148 11.54 1.95 14.43
CA VAL A 148 11.42 2.61 15.74
C VAL A 148 12.74 2.61 16.53
N HIS A 149 13.65 1.65 16.27
CA HIS A 149 14.98 1.60 16.91
C HIS A 149 16.08 2.31 16.12
N ALA A 150 15.89 2.52 14.81
CA ALA A 150 16.75 3.36 13.98
C ALA A 150 16.89 4.86 14.38
N PRO A 151 15.95 5.54 15.07
CA PRO A 151 15.88 7.00 15.03
C PRO A 151 16.78 7.76 16.02
N ARG A 152 17.81 7.14 16.61
CA ARG A 152 18.75 7.88 17.48
C ARG A 152 20.20 7.90 17.05
N HIS A 153 20.66 6.95 16.24
CA HIS A 153 22.04 6.93 15.75
C HIS A 153 22.19 7.35 14.28
N LEU A 154 21.08 7.56 13.56
CA LEU A 154 21.07 7.83 12.11
C LEU A 154 21.55 9.24 11.69
N VAL A 155 21.93 10.11 12.62
CA VAL A 155 22.60 11.39 12.30
C VAL A 155 24.11 11.16 12.05
N LYS A 156 24.65 9.98 12.36
CA LYS A 156 26.07 9.65 12.25
C LYS A 156 26.40 8.88 10.96
N GLY A 157 26.15 9.51 9.80
CA GLY A 157 26.74 9.13 8.52
C GLY A 157 26.24 7.82 7.88
N THR A 158 26.02 7.86 6.57
CA THR A 158 25.59 6.75 5.70
C THR A 158 26.56 5.58 5.59
N ASP A 159 27.71 5.63 6.28
CA ASP A 159 28.84 4.71 6.06
C ASP A 159 28.96 3.65 7.18
N SER A 160 27.98 3.57 8.09
CA SER A 160 27.99 2.57 9.17
C SER A 160 27.66 1.18 8.63
N PRO A 161 28.48 0.15 8.88
CA PRO A 161 28.20 -1.22 8.45
C PRO A 161 26.90 -1.80 9.05
N GLU A 162 26.48 -1.30 10.21
CA GLU A 162 25.19 -1.65 10.84
C GLU A 162 23.98 -1.17 10.00
N TYR A 163 24.12 -0.03 9.32
CA TYR A 163 23.05 0.51 8.45
C TYR A 163 22.89 -0.35 7.20
N THR A 164 24.01 -0.79 6.60
CA THR A 164 23.97 -1.66 5.42
C THR A 164 23.36 -3.02 5.73
N GLU A 165 23.65 -3.60 6.90
CA GLU A 165 23.05 -4.88 7.30
C GLU A 165 21.53 -4.74 7.57
N ALA A 166 21.11 -3.67 8.26
CA ALA A 166 19.70 -3.40 8.49
C ALA A 166 18.92 -3.17 7.19
N LEU A 167 19.51 -2.43 6.25
CA LEU A 167 18.92 -2.17 4.93
C LEU A 167 18.82 -3.44 4.08
N ASP A 168 19.79 -4.34 4.17
CA ASP A 168 19.79 -5.59 3.40
C ASP A 168 18.75 -6.59 3.95
N ARG A 169 18.60 -6.67 5.28
CA ARG A 169 17.49 -7.40 5.92
C ARG A 169 16.13 -6.82 5.52
N GLN A 170 16.02 -5.49 5.48
CA GLN A 170 14.79 -4.82 5.08
C GLN A 170 14.43 -5.12 3.61
N LYS A 171 15.39 -5.01 2.68
CA LYS A 171 15.14 -5.37 1.27
C LYS A 171 14.62 -6.80 1.15
N THR A 172 15.21 -7.72 1.90
CA THR A 172 14.79 -9.13 1.88
C THR A 172 13.37 -9.28 2.41
N SER A 173 13.01 -8.62 3.52
CA SER A 173 11.63 -8.67 4.03
C SER A 173 10.62 -8.03 3.08
N ASP A 174 10.97 -6.91 2.46
CA ASP A 174 10.09 -6.20 1.52
C ASP A 174 9.85 -7.02 0.25
N ILE A 175 10.89 -7.71 -0.26
CA ILE A 175 10.77 -8.63 -1.39
C ILE A 175 9.87 -9.82 -1.02
N VAL A 176 10.07 -10.42 0.16
CA VAL A 176 9.25 -11.55 0.62
C VAL A 176 7.79 -11.14 0.80
N ALA A 177 7.53 -9.98 1.41
CA ALA A 177 6.17 -9.45 1.56
C ALA A 177 5.52 -9.19 0.19
N ALA A 178 6.24 -8.54 -0.73
CA ALA A 178 5.75 -8.30 -2.09
C ALA A 178 5.43 -9.61 -2.82
N LEU A 179 6.28 -10.63 -2.70
CA LEU A 179 6.03 -11.95 -3.29
C LEU A 179 4.82 -12.63 -2.66
N LEU A 180 4.65 -12.55 -1.33
CA LEU A 180 3.48 -13.09 -0.64
C LEU A 180 2.19 -12.39 -1.10
N SER A 181 2.20 -11.06 -1.19
CA SER A 181 1.06 -10.28 -1.69
C SER A 181 0.75 -10.64 -3.16
N MET A 182 1.76 -10.71 -4.03
CA MET A 182 1.57 -11.10 -5.43
C MET A 182 1.00 -12.53 -5.56
N LEU A 183 1.48 -13.46 -4.74
CA LEU A 183 0.96 -14.82 -4.71
C LEU A 183 -0.48 -14.87 -4.19
N ALA A 184 -0.80 -14.11 -3.14
CA ALA A 184 -2.15 -14.01 -2.61
C ALA A 184 -3.11 -13.44 -3.66
N ASP A 185 -2.72 -12.37 -4.34
CA ASP A 185 -3.50 -11.75 -5.42
C ASP A 185 -3.67 -12.69 -6.63
N THR A 186 -2.61 -13.41 -7.00
CA THR A 186 -2.65 -14.40 -8.08
C THR A 186 -3.57 -15.55 -7.75
N LEU A 187 -3.46 -16.12 -6.53
CA LEU A 187 -4.35 -17.18 -6.06
C LEU A 187 -5.80 -16.73 -6.06
N LEU A 188 -6.07 -15.51 -5.60
CA LEU A 188 -7.41 -14.97 -5.54
C LEU A 188 -7.98 -14.68 -6.93
N THR A 189 -7.15 -14.23 -7.86
CA THR A 189 -7.51 -14.06 -9.28
C THR A 189 -7.82 -15.39 -9.95
N ILE A 190 -6.99 -16.43 -9.75
CA ILE A 190 -7.23 -17.78 -10.27
C ILE A 190 -8.54 -18.34 -9.69
N LEU A 191 -8.78 -18.10 -8.39
CA LEU A 191 -9.99 -18.56 -7.73
C LEU A 191 -11.25 -17.94 -8.35
N ILE A 192 -11.21 -16.63 -8.63
CA ILE A 192 -12.29 -15.91 -9.32
C ILE A 192 -12.43 -16.40 -10.77
N GLY A 193 -11.33 -16.63 -11.49
CA GLY A 193 -11.33 -17.12 -12.87
C GLY A 193 -11.94 -18.51 -13.01
N ASN A 194 -11.59 -19.44 -12.11
CA ASN A 194 -12.14 -20.80 -12.11
C ASN A 194 -13.66 -20.81 -11.88
N ILE A 195 -14.21 -19.88 -11.08
CA ILE A 195 -15.65 -19.73 -10.90
C ILE A 195 -16.34 -19.38 -12.23
N PHE A 196 -15.81 -18.40 -12.98
CA PHE A 196 -16.37 -18.01 -14.27
C PHE A 196 -16.39 -19.17 -15.27
N LEU A 197 -15.35 -20.00 -15.24
CA LEU A 197 -15.26 -21.19 -16.09
C LEU A 197 -16.29 -22.26 -15.68
N THR A 198 -16.50 -22.44 -14.38
CA THR A 198 -17.44 -23.45 -13.85
C THR A 198 -18.91 -23.03 -14.05
N LEU A 199 -19.23 -21.74 -13.87
CA LEU A 199 -20.56 -21.19 -14.10
C LEU A 199 -20.88 -20.99 -15.59
N GLY A 200 -19.89 -20.66 -16.41
CA GLY A 200 -20.05 -20.48 -17.86
C GLY A 200 -20.32 -21.77 -18.63
N ILE A 201 -20.03 -22.93 -18.06
CA ILE A 201 -20.39 -24.25 -18.63
C ILE A 201 -21.83 -24.66 -18.25
N SER A 202 -22.48 -23.93 -17.34
CA SER A 202 -23.84 -24.23 -16.87
C SER A 202 -24.92 -23.28 -17.41
N MET A 203 -24.61 -22.47 -18.42
CA MET A 203 -25.57 -21.70 -19.23
C MET A 203 -25.66 -22.29 -20.63
#